data_AF-A0A1V9YXR0-F1
#
_entry.id   AF-A0A1V9YXR0-F1
#
_cell.length_a   1.000
_cell.length_b   1.000
_cell.length_c   1.000
_cell.angle_alpha   90.00
_cell.angle_beta   90.00
_cell.angle_gamma   90.00
#
_symmetry.space_group_name_H-M   'P 1'
#
loop_
_entity.id
_entity.type
_entity.pdbx_description
1 polymer ?
#
loop_
_entity_poly.entity_id
_entity_poly.type
_entity_poly.pdbx_seq_one_letter_code
_entity_poly.pdbx_strand_id
1 'polypeptide(L)'
;MAAPRCHFRVEHCRHDAVFQSKYTRYQKAQKVKVLRCFPHCCPGHVYYRYCGAPISVYTELPNMRPLGAYATLLKIAPAYDSDWAIGDELPPCTAADLKTLSEANGSAWHIGQNTTPANNVLASAFNNDLIDGWAYGWKSGRSQVVRDCLHHVKVFVFEIVPAGPDVRWRVIARAFSPGFTFVSYRSLHYANTAEAAANEAPPTALVSLEPPPAVMAAPVSPREVSTATELMANRLGLLVLYLSTRRISTGSWQQDLGRYLARVPPTAPVALLFDPPTPDPMVLHHHNPVFRGSTDPHPHLSLVDHWLVHLLHPRHVARYNALATAHRDSVLDKAALMAAYNDIVHTLHDISEAYLQGEHGSSVGALAKAVAAACPHLESELQTQVAMEGYFGYHSVVAHLREVYLGMTGPTSMWPHKTRPSRFCGAWTLDCEASTFTWPAASVLGAVRMASWVYGCHAVWHPGNLHVRSSWLVYASPPSHFMLDHEAHVLRTFPNGESTMSGHGFVLGMSPKDWVTVVTGWLDGDYVGWETAAGNIVIECYRYDLQAREGWRVVLQVSRPHEHLAVDIQIHHLTASIPEDVSCWNAAARVRFWRTAPFDVVGDAAAVYAPMAAT
;
A
#
# COMPACT_ATOMS: atom_id res chain seq x y z
N MET A 1 47.52 -22.58 3.55
CA MET A 1 46.36 -22.34 2.66
C MET A 1 45.94 -20.89 2.85
N ALA A 2 45.73 -20.14 1.76
CA ALA A 2 45.24 -18.77 1.85
C ALA A 2 43.84 -18.78 2.50
N ALA A 3 43.60 -17.89 3.46
CA ALA A 3 42.29 -17.78 4.10
C ALA A 3 41.22 -17.40 3.05
N PRO A 4 40.02 -18.01 3.10
CA PRO A 4 38.91 -17.64 2.21
C PRO A 4 38.63 -16.14 2.25
N ARG A 5 38.50 -15.50 1.08
CA ARG A 5 38.09 -14.09 1.03
C ARG A 5 36.59 -14.01 1.29
N CYS A 6 36.19 -13.25 2.30
CA CYS A 6 34.80 -13.12 2.74
C CYS A 6 34.44 -11.63 2.83
N HIS A 7 33.40 -11.19 2.11
CA HIS A 7 33.02 -9.77 2.06
C HIS A 7 31.51 -9.58 1.93
N PHE A 8 31.03 -8.43 2.42
CA PHE A 8 29.63 -8.03 2.33
C PHE A 8 29.30 -7.49 0.93
N ARG A 9 28.10 -7.82 0.47
CA ARG A 9 27.53 -7.33 -0.78
C ARG A 9 26.04 -7.08 -0.57
N VAL A 10 25.57 -5.93 -1.06
CA VAL A 10 24.14 -5.65 -1.19
C VAL A 10 23.83 -5.62 -2.68
N GLU A 11 22.93 -6.48 -3.12
CA GLU A 11 22.55 -6.57 -4.52
C GLU A 11 21.85 -5.27 -4.95
N HIS A 12 22.13 -4.83 -6.18
CA HIS A 12 21.56 -3.60 -6.76
C HIS A 12 21.80 -2.31 -5.96
N CYS A 13 22.89 -2.24 -5.17
CA CYS A 13 23.33 -1.03 -4.48
C CYS A 13 24.27 -0.17 -5.34
N ARG A 14 24.13 1.17 -5.24
CA ARG A 14 25.01 2.18 -5.85
C ARG A 14 25.79 3.04 -4.82
N HIS A 15 25.73 2.72 -3.54
CA HIS A 15 26.48 3.44 -2.50
C HIS A 15 27.93 2.99 -2.45
N ASP A 16 28.84 3.93 -2.21
CA ASP A 16 30.28 3.66 -2.05
C ASP A 16 30.59 2.84 -0.78
N ALA A 17 29.71 2.88 0.22
CA ALA A 17 29.82 2.11 1.45
C ALA A 17 28.54 1.32 1.74
N VAL A 18 28.70 0.03 2.04
CA VAL A 18 27.58 -0.85 2.42
C VAL A 18 26.99 -0.44 3.77
N PHE A 19 27.82 0.05 4.72
CA PHE A 19 27.38 0.40 6.07
C PHE A 19 27.59 1.89 6.37
N GLN A 20 26.70 2.44 7.18
CA GLN A 20 26.75 3.79 7.74
C GLN A 20 27.30 3.75 9.16
N SER A 21 27.87 4.86 9.64
CA SER A 21 28.45 4.95 11.00
C SER A 21 27.39 5.06 12.11
N LYS A 22 26.13 5.34 11.77
CA LYS A 22 25.07 5.66 12.73
C LYS A 22 23.71 5.22 12.20
N TYR A 23 22.97 4.48 13.02
CA TYR A 23 21.64 3.98 12.66
C TYR A 23 20.58 4.36 13.69
N THR A 24 19.37 4.62 13.20
CA THR A 24 18.21 4.82 14.05
C THR A 24 17.60 3.49 14.43
N ARG A 25 17.21 3.38 15.71
CA ARG A 25 16.57 2.19 16.24
C ARG A 25 15.10 2.45 16.57
N TYR A 26 14.28 1.46 16.31
CA TYR A 26 12.87 1.41 16.69
C TYR A 26 12.62 0.14 17.53
N GLN A 27 11.54 0.13 18.30
CA GLN A 27 11.14 -1.03 19.09
C GLN A 27 9.82 -1.57 18.52
N LYS A 28 9.85 -2.80 17.98
CA LYS A 28 8.66 -3.55 17.56
C LYS A 28 7.84 -3.99 18.79
N ALA A 29 6.64 -4.53 18.54
CA ALA A 29 5.91 -5.31 19.53
C ALA A 29 6.81 -6.43 20.13
N GLN A 30 6.49 -6.91 21.34
CA GLN A 30 7.29 -7.91 22.09
C GLN A 30 8.68 -7.44 22.57
N LYS A 31 8.95 -6.12 22.60
CA LYS A 31 10.23 -5.53 23.02
C LYS A 31 11.44 -5.88 22.13
N VAL A 32 11.20 -6.40 20.92
CA VAL A 32 12.25 -6.65 19.93
C VAL A 32 12.70 -5.32 19.32
N LYS A 33 14.00 -5.03 19.38
CA LYS A 33 14.55 -3.78 18.85
C LYS A 33 15.10 -4.01 17.44
N VAL A 34 14.89 -3.06 16.56
CA VAL A 34 15.18 -3.19 15.12
C VAL A 34 15.86 -1.93 14.59
N LEU A 35 16.78 -2.12 13.64
CA LEU A 35 17.48 -1.05 12.94
C LEU A 35 16.71 -0.61 11.70
N ARG A 36 16.60 0.71 11.50
CA ARG A 36 16.03 1.32 10.30
C ARG A 36 17.13 1.71 9.32
N CYS A 37 16.80 1.64 8.04
CA CYS A 37 17.69 1.80 6.89
C CYS A 37 18.99 1.00 7.03
N PHE A 38 18.93 -0.20 7.58
CA PHE A 38 20.10 -1.05 7.76
C PHE A 38 20.21 -2.07 6.61
N PRO A 39 21.36 -2.24 5.94
CA PRO A 39 22.59 -1.45 6.10
C PRO A 39 22.53 -0.09 5.36
N HIS A 40 21.64 0.04 4.37
CA HIS A 40 21.13 1.29 3.78
C HIS A 40 19.82 1.00 3.02
N CYS A 41 19.15 2.03 2.47
CA CYS A 41 17.83 1.96 1.85
C CYS A 41 17.89 1.94 0.29
N CYS A 42 18.34 0.85 -0.34
CA CYS A 42 18.42 0.70 -1.81
C CYS A 42 17.41 -0.32 -2.40
N PRO A 43 16.85 -0.08 -3.61
CA PRO A 43 16.95 1.14 -4.43
C PRO A 43 15.96 2.26 -4.03
N GLY A 44 15.27 2.14 -2.88
CA GLY A 44 14.40 3.20 -2.36
C GLY A 44 14.04 3.02 -0.88
N HIS A 45 13.79 4.12 -0.19
CA HIS A 45 13.36 4.13 1.21
C HIS A 45 11.85 3.86 1.31
N VAL A 46 11.48 2.78 2.01
CA VAL A 46 10.08 2.51 2.38
C VAL A 46 9.84 3.00 3.81
N TYR A 47 9.25 4.18 3.96
CA TYR A 47 9.09 4.86 5.27
C TYR A 47 8.31 4.06 6.33
N TYR A 48 7.41 3.16 5.89
CA TYR A 48 6.48 2.40 6.74
C TYR A 48 6.86 0.93 7.00
N ARG A 49 7.83 0.35 6.28
CA ARG A 49 8.37 -0.98 6.59
C ARG A 49 9.71 -0.85 7.30
N TYR A 50 10.24 -1.96 7.84
CA TYR A 50 11.61 -2.04 8.35
C TYR A 50 12.57 -1.78 7.20
N CYS A 51 12.80 -0.51 6.88
CA CYS A 51 13.55 -0.10 5.72
C CYS A 51 15.00 -0.59 5.87
N GLY A 52 15.56 -1.12 4.78
CA GLY A 52 16.83 -1.83 4.82
C GLY A 52 16.90 -2.85 3.70
N ALA A 53 18.10 -3.17 3.26
CA ALA A 53 18.34 -4.17 2.22
C ALA A 53 18.80 -5.51 2.85
N PRO A 54 18.51 -6.66 2.21
CA PRO A 54 19.16 -7.91 2.57
C PRO A 54 20.68 -7.77 2.43
N ILE A 55 21.41 -8.48 3.30
CA ILE A 55 22.87 -8.53 3.23
C ILE A 55 23.24 -9.90 2.68
N SER A 56 24.01 -9.90 1.60
CA SER A 56 24.68 -11.10 1.13
C SER A 56 26.15 -11.08 1.54
N VAL A 57 26.68 -12.23 1.90
CA VAL A 57 28.11 -12.42 2.15
C VAL A 57 28.66 -13.40 1.13
N TYR A 58 29.66 -12.95 0.39
CA TYR A 58 30.31 -13.73 -0.65
C TYR A 58 31.61 -14.28 -0.09
N THR A 59 31.76 -15.60 -0.12
CA THR A 59 32.93 -16.33 0.39
C THR A 59 33.57 -17.16 -0.71
N GLU A 60 34.80 -16.84 -1.07
CA GLU A 60 35.59 -17.58 -2.05
C GLU A 60 36.19 -18.84 -1.42
N LEU A 61 35.75 -20.01 -1.87
CA LEU A 61 36.13 -21.33 -1.35
C LEU A 61 36.86 -22.14 -2.43
N PRO A 62 38.19 -22.35 -2.33
CA PRO A 62 38.97 -23.04 -3.36
C PRO A 62 38.50 -24.48 -3.68
N ASN A 63 37.94 -25.18 -2.69
CA ASN A 63 37.43 -26.54 -2.81
C ASN A 63 36.00 -26.60 -2.27
N MET A 64 35.06 -26.04 -3.03
CA MET A 64 33.66 -25.93 -2.61
C MET A 64 32.99 -27.32 -2.56
N ARG A 65 32.39 -27.63 -1.41
CA ARG A 65 31.58 -28.83 -1.17
C ARG A 65 30.10 -28.55 -1.52
N PRO A 66 29.23 -29.58 -1.54
CA PRO A 66 27.79 -29.34 -1.68
C PRO A 66 27.27 -28.38 -0.62
N LEU A 67 26.25 -27.58 -0.95
CA LEU A 67 25.70 -26.54 -0.07
C LEU A 67 25.32 -27.04 1.33
N GLY A 68 24.84 -28.29 1.45
CA GLY A 68 24.52 -28.93 2.73
C GLY A 68 25.71 -29.18 3.66
N ALA A 69 26.95 -28.96 3.19
CA ALA A 69 28.16 -29.02 4.01
C ALA A 69 28.49 -27.68 4.68
N TYR A 70 27.66 -26.64 4.50
CA TYR A 70 27.92 -25.30 5.02
C TYR A 70 26.76 -24.76 5.83
N ALA A 71 27.08 -24.11 6.95
CA ALA A 71 26.14 -23.30 7.74
C ALA A 71 26.69 -21.87 7.85
N THR A 72 25.82 -20.88 7.85
CA THR A 72 26.24 -19.47 7.99
C THR A 72 25.38 -18.74 9.00
N LEU A 73 26.04 -17.97 9.85
CA LEU A 73 25.41 -17.20 10.92
C LEU A 73 25.87 -15.74 10.85
N LEU A 74 24.95 -14.84 11.13
CA LEU A 74 25.19 -13.41 11.26
C LEU A 74 24.72 -12.97 12.63
N LYS A 75 25.53 -12.21 13.36
CA LYS A 75 25.10 -11.49 14.57
C LYS A 75 25.32 -9.99 14.46
N ILE A 76 24.43 -9.23 15.10
CA ILE A 76 24.65 -7.81 15.37
C ILE A 76 25.01 -7.69 16.86
N ALA A 77 26.26 -7.31 17.13
CA ALA A 77 26.80 -7.32 18.49
C ALA A 77 27.75 -6.14 18.76
N PRO A 78 27.93 -5.73 20.02
CA PRO A 78 28.95 -4.77 20.42
C PRO A 78 30.36 -5.17 19.94
N ALA A 79 31.23 -4.18 19.73
CA ALA A 79 32.60 -4.41 19.28
C ALA A 79 33.41 -5.31 20.23
N TYR A 80 33.14 -5.24 21.54
CA TYR A 80 33.80 -6.06 22.55
C TYR A 80 33.18 -7.45 22.74
N ASP A 81 32.09 -7.78 22.03
CA ASP A 81 31.48 -9.12 22.12
C ASP A 81 32.45 -10.18 21.59
N SER A 82 32.55 -11.31 22.29
CA SER A 82 33.49 -12.38 21.97
C SER A 82 33.25 -12.97 20.58
N ASP A 83 34.30 -13.18 19.81
CA ASP A 83 34.24 -13.69 18.44
C ASP A 83 34.90 -15.05 18.31
N TRP A 84 34.39 -15.84 17.37
CA TRP A 84 35.02 -17.10 16.97
C TRP A 84 36.16 -16.86 15.99
N ALA A 85 37.26 -17.56 16.20
CA ALA A 85 38.41 -17.57 15.31
C ALA A 85 38.19 -18.58 14.16
N ILE A 86 38.87 -18.35 13.05
CA ILE A 86 38.92 -19.33 11.96
C ILE A 86 39.63 -20.58 12.51
N GLY A 87 38.99 -21.74 12.34
CA GLY A 87 39.45 -23.01 12.89
C GLY A 87 38.71 -23.46 14.15
N ASP A 88 37.95 -22.58 14.82
CA ASP A 88 37.17 -22.96 16.00
C ASP A 88 36.10 -23.99 15.62
N GLU A 89 35.96 -25.02 16.45
CA GLU A 89 34.96 -26.07 16.29
C GLU A 89 33.87 -25.97 17.36
N LEU A 90 32.63 -25.83 16.92
CA LEU A 90 31.47 -25.64 17.77
C LEU A 90 30.46 -26.78 17.58
N PRO A 91 29.63 -27.09 18.59
CA PRO A 91 28.49 -27.95 18.37
C PRO A 91 27.53 -27.28 17.36
N PRO A 92 26.78 -28.06 16.56
CA PRO A 92 25.76 -27.52 15.67
C PRO A 92 24.77 -26.68 16.46
N CYS A 93 24.52 -25.45 16.02
CA CYS A 93 23.57 -24.57 16.68
C CYS A 93 22.18 -24.75 16.06
N THR A 94 21.19 -25.13 16.87
CA THR A 94 19.79 -25.12 16.46
C THR A 94 19.21 -23.70 16.53
N ALA A 95 18.07 -23.47 15.89
CA ALA A 95 17.34 -22.20 16.01
C ALA A 95 16.95 -21.89 17.47
N ALA A 96 16.71 -22.92 18.30
CA ALA A 96 16.45 -22.78 19.73
C ALA A 96 17.69 -22.29 20.48
N ASP A 97 18.87 -22.86 20.19
CA ASP A 97 20.13 -22.44 20.81
C ASP A 97 20.46 -20.98 20.49
N LEU A 98 20.23 -20.57 19.24
CA LEU A 98 20.44 -19.18 18.81
C LEU A 98 19.47 -18.21 19.50
N LYS A 99 18.24 -18.64 19.78
CA LYS A 99 17.26 -17.86 20.55
C LYS A 99 17.72 -17.69 21.99
N THR A 100 18.17 -18.76 22.65
CA THR A 100 18.72 -18.72 24.01
C THR A 100 19.98 -17.84 24.10
N LEU A 101 20.89 -17.95 23.12
CA LEU A 101 22.07 -17.08 23.02
C LEU A 101 21.70 -15.61 22.82
N SER A 102 20.62 -15.34 22.08
CA SER A 102 20.12 -13.98 21.86
C SER A 102 19.57 -13.36 23.14
N GLU A 103 18.86 -14.16 23.95
CA GLU A 103 18.28 -13.74 25.23
C GLU A 103 19.35 -13.51 26.31
N ALA A 104 20.41 -14.32 26.33
CA ALA A 104 21.49 -14.25 27.32
C ALA A 104 22.43 -13.05 27.09
N ASN A 105 22.90 -12.84 25.85
CA ASN A 105 23.96 -11.85 25.57
C ASN A 105 23.46 -10.56 24.91
N GLY A 106 22.15 -10.44 24.63
CA GLY A 106 21.62 -9.27 23.92
C GLY A 106 22.17 -9.11 22.50
N SER A 107 22.66 -10.20 21.89
CA SER A 107 22.98 -10.26 20.47
C SER A 107 21.75 -10.75 19.71
N ALA A 108 21.55 -10.34 18.45
CA ALA A 108 20.54 -10.97 17.60
C ALA A 108 21.24 -11.80 16.54
N TRP A 109 20.87 -13.07 16.44
CA TRP A 109 21.42 -14.03 15.49
C TRP A 109 20.48 -14.24 14.31
N HIS A 110 21.05 -14.30 13.11
CA HIS A 110 20.37 -14.52 11.85
C HIS A 110 21.03 -15.70 11.13
N ILE A 111 20.23 -16.62 10.60
CA ILE A 111 20.69 -17.78 9.84
C ILE A 111 20.74 -17.40 8.36
N GLY A 112 21.83 -17.74 7.68
CA GLY A 112 22.01 -17.45 6.26
C GLY A 112 21.41 -18.53 5.36
N GLN A 113 20.84 -18.10 4.23
CA GLN A 113 20.46 -18.97 3.13
C GLN A 113 21.62 -19.04 2.14
N ASN A 114 22.15 -20.25 1.95
CA ASN A 114 23.34 -20.47 1.14
C ASN A 114 22.98 -20.82 -0.31
N THR A 115 23.60 -20.12 -1.27
CA THR A 115 23.50 -20.37 -2.71
C THR A 115 24.89 -20.36 -3.35
N THR A 116 24.99 -20.88 -4.57
CA THR A 116 26.25 -20.92 -5.34
C THR A 116 26.10 -20.12 -6.63
N PRO A 117 26.37 -18.79 -6.62
CA PRO A 117 26.22 -17.95 -7.82
C PRO A 117 27.31 -18.20 -8.88
N ALA A 118 28.46 -18.75 -8.49
CA ALA A 118 29.58 -19.08 -9.37
C ALA A 118 30.37 -20.26 -8.83
N ASN A 119 31.15 -20.92 -9.70
CA ASN A 119 32.07 -21.97 -9.29
C ASN A 119 33.04 -21.41 -8.23
N ASN A 120 33.09 -22.02 -7.05
CA ASN A 120 33.92 -21.66 -5.90
C ASN A 120 33.48 -20.45 -5.07
N VAL A 121 32.24 -19.95 -5.23
CA VAL A 121 31.72 -18.85 -4.40
C VAL A 121 30.48 -19.31 -3.65
N LEU A 122 30.55 -19.29 -2.31
CA LEU A 122 29.39 -19.43 -1.43
C LEU A 122 28.78 -18.05 -1.20
N ALA A 123 27.54 -17.83 -1.64
CA ALA A 123 26.78 -16.65 -1.27
C ALA A 123 25.81 -16.99 -0.15
N SER A 124 25.90 -16.26 0.96
CA SER A 124 25.06 -16.43 2.14
C SER A 124 24.21 -15.19 2.31
N ALA A 125 22.93 -15.33 2.05
CA ALA A 125 21.98 -14.22 2.08
C ALA A 125 21.22 -14.20 3.40
N PHE A 126 21.10 -13.00 4.00
CA PHE A 126 20.50 -12.77 5.30
C PHE A 126 19.37 -11.75 5.19
N ASN A 127 18.26 -12.03 5.87
CA ASN A 127 17.08 -11.15 5.92
C ASN A 127 16.47 -10.85 4.54
N ASN A 128 16.43 -11.86 3.64
CA ASN A 128 15.92 -11.74 2.27
C ASN A 128 14.45 -11.30 2.19
N ASP A 129 13.62 -11.76 3.13
CA ASP A 129 12.19 -11.50 3.11
C ASP A 129 11.82 -10.13 3.69
N LEU A 130 12.77 -9.46 4.38
CA LEU A 130 12.60 -8.16 5.06
C LEU A 130 11.42 -8.10 6.06
N ILE A 131 10.78 -9.24 6.38
CA ILE A 131 9.61 -9.35 7.25
C ILE A 131 9.97 -8.90 8.67
N ASP A 132 11.09 -9.38 9.19
CA ASP A 132 11.52 -9.10 10.56
C ASP A 132 12.43 -7.88 10.71
N GLY A 133 12.96 -7.36 9.60
CA GLY A 133 13.98 -6.32 9.65
C GLY A 133 15.24 -6.78 10.39
N TRP A 134 16.14 -5.84 10.65
CA TRP A 134 17.39 -6.11 11.34
C TRP A 134 17.23 -5.99 12.86
N ALA A 135 16.81 -7.09 13.49
CA ALA A 135 16.69 -7.17 14.94
C ALA A 135 18.06 -7.06 15.63
N TYR A 136 18.08 -6.52 16.84
CA TYR A 136 19.27 -6.49 17.69
C TYR A 136 18.85 -6.53 19.18
N GLY A 137 19.62 -7.23 20.02
CA GLY A 137 19.26 -7.45 21.42
C GLY A 137 19.85 -6.43 22.41
N TRP A 138 20.61 -5.44 21.94
CA TRP A 138 21.41 -4.57 22.80
C TRP A 138 20.54 -3.75 23.77
N LYS A 139 20.83 -3.85 25.07
CA LYS A 139 20.12 -3.14 26.15
C LYS A 139 20.72 -1.73 26.31
N SER A 140 20.03 -0.73 25.77
CA SER A 140 20.42 0.67 25.91
C SER A 140 20.31 1.17 27.35
N GLY A 141 21.39 1.76 27.88
CA GLY A 141 21.47 2.45 29.17
C GLY A 141 21.69 3.96 29.03
N ARG A 142 21.59 4.71 30.13
CA ARG A 142 21.74 6.18 30.15
C ARG A 142 23.20 6.67 30.06
N SER A 143 24.19 5.80 30.29
CA SER A 143 25.62 6.17 30.29
C SER A 143 26.14 6.51 28.89
N GLN A 144 27.09 7.44 28.81
CA GLN A 144 27.72 7.87 27.56
C GLN A 144 28.50 6.73 26.90
N VAL A 145 29.18 5.93 27.72
CA VAL A 145 29.89 4.69 27.33
C VAL A 145 28.97 3.69 26.60
N VAL A 146 27.67 3.63 26.95
CA VAL A 146 26.70 2.74 26.28
C VAL A 146 26.13 3.35 24.99
N ARG A 147 26.18 4.68 24.82
CA ARG A 147 25.74 5.40 23.60
C ARG A 147 26.83 5.42 22.53
N ASP A 148 28.09 5.53 22.95
CA ASP A 148 29.25 5.58 22.05
C ASP A 148 29.80 4.17 21.73
N CYS A 149 29.19 3.13 22.29
CA CYS A 149 29.55 1.74 22.01
C CYS A 149 29.34 1.43 20.52
N LEU A 150 30.44 1.11 19.82
CA LEU A 150 30.41 0.62 18.46
C LEU A 150 29.86 -0.80 18.41
N HIS A 151 29.09 -1.08 17.37
CA HIS A 151 28.52 -2.38 17.04
C HIS A 151 29.01 -2.79 15.66
N HIS A 152 29.12 -4.10 15.45
CA HIS A 152 29.48 -4.68 14.16
C HIS A 152 28.43 -5.69 13.75
N VAL A 153 28.22 -5.81 12.44
CA VAL A 153 27.70 -7.04 11.85
C VAL A 153 28.85 -8.01 11.77
N LYS A 154 28.69 -9.17 12.39
CA LYS A 154 29.69 -10.22 12.41
C LYS A 154 29.12 -11.47 11.76
N VAL A 155 29.71 -11.89 10.65
CA VAL A 155 29.30 -13.10 9.91
C VAL A 155 30.35 -14.18 10.09
N PHE A 156 29.88 -15.40 10.34
CA PHE A 156 30.68 -16.61 10.47
C PHE A 156 30.19 -17.65 9.48
N VAL A 157 31.12 -18.22 8.72
CA VAL A 157 30.87 -19.28 7.76
C VAL A 157 31.47 -20.56 8.32
N PHE A 158 30.66 -21.61 8.41
CA PHE A 158 31.02 -22.89 8.97
C PHE A 158 31.05 -23.98 7.90
N GLU A 159 32.05 -24.83 7.99
CA GLU A 159 32.07 -26.14 7.36
C GLU A 159 31.57 -27.18 8.35
N ILE A 160 30.63 -28.00 7.92
CA ILE A 160 30.08 -29.10 8.69
C ILE A 160 31.04 -30.28 8.57
N VAL A 161 31.71 -30.62 9.67
CA VAL A 161 32.72 -31.68 9.73
C VAL A 161 32.24 -32.85 10.59
N PRO A 162 32.47 -34.10 10.16
CA PRO A 162 32.16 -35.26 10.99
C PRO A 162 33.12 -35.34 12.18
N ALA A 163 32.60 -35.63 13.36
CA ALA A 163 33.33 -35.79 14.60
C ALA A 163 32.87 -37.06 15.33
N GLY A 164 33.31 -38.22 14.85
CA GLY A 164 32.85 -39.53 15.36
C GLY A 164 31.39 -39.79 14.95
N PRO A 165 30.48 -40.16 15.88
CA PRO A 165 29.05 -40.32 15.59
C PRO A 165 28.32 -38.98 15.44
N ASP A 166 28.94 -37.87 15.87
CA ASP A 166 28.35 -36.54 15.89
C ASP A 166 28.92 -35.65 14.76
N VAL A 167 28.32 -34.47 14.63
CA VAL A 167 28.72 -33.45 13.66
C VAL A 167 29.21 -32.21 14.42
N ARG A 168 30.24 -31.55 13.91
CA ARG A 168 30.76 -30.28 14.42
C ARG A 168 30.75 -29.21 13.32
N TRP A 169 30.63 -27.96 13.73
CA TRP A 169 30.72 -26.81 12.83
C TRP A 169 32.07 -26.15 13.02
N ARG A 170 32.92 -26.18 11.99
CA ARG A 170 34.24 -25.53 12.00
C ARG A 170 34.17 -24.18 11.30
N VAL A 171 34.60 -23.11 11.95
CA VAL A 171 34.65 -21.77 11.33
C VAL A 171 35.71 -21.76 10.22
N ILE A 172 35.30 -21.50 8.98
CA ILE A 172 36.19 -21.44 7.81
C ILE A 172 36.40 -20.01 7.29
N ALA A 173 35.45 -19.11 7.53
CA ALA A 173 35.58 -17.70 7.16
C ALA A 173 34.78 -16.80 8.10
N ARG A 174 35.17 -15.52 8.17
CA ARG A 174 34.43 -14.49 8.89
C ARG A 174 34.55 -13.12 8.20
N ALA A 175 33.52 -12.30 8.31
CA ALA A 175 33.50 -10.93 7.81
C ALA A 175 32.83 -10.00 8.82
N PHE A 176 33.46 -8.86 9.11
CA PHE A 176 32.96 -7.84 10.05
C PHE A 176 32.72 -6.51 9.33
N SER A 177 31.58 -5.87 9.59
CA SER A 177 31.30 -4.53 9.07
C SER A 177 32.21 -3.48 9.72
N PRO A 178 32.30 -2.26 9.17
CA PRO A 178 32.71 -1.09 9.95
C PRO A 178 31.85 -0.95 11.22
N GLY A 179 32.41 -0.33 12.26
CA GLY A 179 31.71 -0.08 13.51
C GLY A 179 30.64 1.01 13.36
N PHE A 180 29.47 0.80 13.96
CA PHE A 180 28.37 1.77 13.96
C PHE A 180 27.72 1.95 15.33
N THR A 181 27.05 3.08 15.53
CA THR A 181 26.34 3.42 16.78
C THR A 181 24.82 3.40 16.60
N PHE A 182 24.12 3.21 17.71
CA PHE A 182 22.66 3.24 17.75
C PHE A 182 22.11 4.50 18.40
N VAL A 183 21.12 5.10 17.75
CA VAL A 183 20.44 6.29 18.25
C VAL A 183 18.97 5.97 18.44
N SER A 184 18.42 6.30 19.60
CA SER A 184 16.96 6.27 19.75
C SER A 184 16.33 7.40 18.96
N TYR A 185 15.13 7.18 18.43
CA TYR A 185 14.35 8.22 17.77
C TYR A 185 14.20 9.47 18.65
N ARG A 186 13.97 9.25 19.96
CA ARG A 186 13.91 10.31 20.98
C ARG A 186 15.21 11.09 21.13
N SER A 187 16.37 10.44 21.15
CA SER A 187 17.67 11.13 21.28
C SER A 187 18.11 11.87 20.03
N LEU A 188 17.65 11.47 18.85
CA LEU A 188 17.85 12.25 17.61
C LEU A 188 16.98 13.51 17.64
N HIS A 189 15.78 13.40 18.20
CA HIS A 189 14.95 14.54 18.56
C HIS A 189 15.64 15.40 19.62
N TYR A 190 16.00 14.87 20.81
CA TYR A 190 16.64 15.63 21.88
C TYR A 190 18.02 16.19 21.52
N ALA A 191 18.82 15.61 20.63
CA ALA A 191 20.04 16.28 20.16
C ALA A 191 19.72 17.57 19.37
N ASN A 192 18.55 17.63 18.72
CA ASN A 192 18.01 18.80 18.03
C ASN A 192 17.04 19.63 18.90
N THR A 193 16.58 19.11 20.05
CA THR A 193 15.57 19.74 20.93
C THR A 193 16.08 20.01 22.35
N ALA A 194 17.27 19.57 22.75
CA ALA A 194 17.86 19.81 24.07
C ALA A 194 18.43 21.24 24.22
N GLU A 195 18.39 22.06 23.16
CA GLU A 195 18.44 23.52 23.26
C GLU A 195 17.08 24.14 23.61
N ALA A 196 15.97 23.39 23.51
CA ALA A 196 14.62 23.92 23.63
C ALA A 196 13.76 23.07 24.59
N ALA A 197 13.98 23.33 25.88
CA ALA A 197 12.99 23.28 26.95
C ALA A 197 12.44 21.92 27.41
N ALA A 198 12.65 21.68 28.70
CA ALA A 198 12.08 20.63 29.52
C ALA A 198 10.64 20.98 30.01
N ASN A 199 9.89 19.92 30.34
CA ASN A 199 8.66 19.82 31.16
C ASN A 199 7.28 19.76 30.45
N GLU A 200 6.76 18.50 30.40
CA GLU A 200 5.46 17.92 30.88
C GLU A 200 4.14 18.75 30.86
N ALA A 201 2.89 18.26 30.77
CA ALA A 201 2.13 17.01 30.43
C ALA A 201 0.58 17.41 30.50
N PRO A 202 -0.43 16.51 30.61
CA PRO A 202 -1.34 15.90 29.61
C PRO A 202 -2.86 16.40 29.59
N PRO A 203 -3.78 15.83 28.74
CA PRO A 203 -4.96 16.51 28.12
C PRO A 203 -6.41 15.99 28.45
N THR A 204 -7.45 16.68 27.93
CA THR A 204 -8.91 16.36 28.07
C THR A 204 -9.75 16.52 26.76
N ALA A 205 -10.62 15.51 26.50
CA ALA A 205 -11.80 15.27 25.60
C ALA A 205 -12.23 16.16 24.40
N LEU A 206 -12.67 15.50 23.31
CA LEU A 206 -12.75 15.96 21.90
C LEU A 206 -14.14 16.36 21.31
N VAL A 207 -15.24 16.38 22.06
CA VAL A 207 -16.58 16.49 21.42
C VAL A 207 -17.54 17.53 22.03
N SER A 208 -17.12 18.40 22.96
CA SER A 208 -18.08 19.37 23.52
C SER A 208 -18.29 20.63 22.66
N LEU A 209 -19.56 20.82 22.31
CA LEU A 209 -20.18 22.01 21.71
C LEU A 209 -20.27 23.12 22.77
N GLU A 210 -19.27 23.99 22.91
CA GLU A 210 -19.44 25.36 23.47
C GLU A 210 -18.13 26.16 23.35
N PRO A 211 -18.18 27.46 22.99
CA PRO A 211 -16.98 28.30 22.95
C PRO A 211 -16.52 28.67 24.37
N PRO A 212 -15.25 28.43 24.76
CA PRO A 212 -14.73 28.91 26.04
C PRO A 212 -14.50 30.43 26.02
N PRO A 213 -14.63 31.11 27.17
CA PRO A 213 -14.36 32.55 27.27
C PRO A 213 -12.88 32.84 27.04
N ALA A 214 -12.61 33.96 26.38
CA ALA A 214 -11.28 34.40 25.99
C ALA A 214 -10.34 34.53 27.21
N VAL A 215 -9.35 33.64 27.31
CA VAL A 215 -8.17 33.84 28.16
C VAL A 215 -6.90 33.53 27.36
N MET A 216 -5.96 34.45 27.55
CA MET A 216 -4.76 34.75 26.78
C MET A 216 -3.89 33.55 26.37
N ALA A 217 -3.46 33.62 25.11
CA ALA A 217 -2.64 32.63 24.41
C ALA A 217 -1.24 32.47 25.03
N ALA A 218 -0.86 31.21 25.25
CA ALA A 218 0.52 30.77 25.38
C ALA A 218 1.04 30.31 23.99
N PRO A 219 2.34 30.44 23.70
CA PRO A 219 2.88 30.17 22.37
C PRO A 219 2.84 28.68 22.04
N VAL A 220 2.29 28.41 20.86
CA VAL A 220 1.99 27.09 20.29
C VAL A 220 3.29 26.36 19.93
N SER A 221 3.52 25.21 20.57
CA SER A 221 4.52 24.22 20.14
C SER A 221 4.17 23.72 18.73
N PRO A 222 5.13 23.51 17.82
CA PRO A 222 4.84 23.06 16.46
C PRO A 222 4.50 21.55 16.46
N ARG A 223 3.25 21.23 16.80
CA ARG A 223 2.67 19.90 16.66
C ARG A 223 1.20 19.99 16.22
N GLU A 224 0.90 19.11 15.28
CA GLU A 224 -0.42 18.51 15.00
C GLU A 224 -1.38 19.33 14.12
N VAL A 225 -2.06 18.59 13.23
CA VAL A 225 -3.18 19.05 12.39
C VAL A 225 -4.16 19.82 13.29
N SER A 226 -4.70 20.94 12.81
CA SER A 226 -5.59 21.73 13.65
C SER A 226 -6.84 20.92 14.01
N THR A 227 -7.38 21.11 15.21
CA THR A 227 -8.65 20.49 15.63
C THR A 227 -9.80 20.80 14.67
N ALA A 228 -9.75 21.96 13.99
CA ALA A 228 -10.69 22.31 12.94
C ALA A 228 -10.53 21.39 11.71
N THR A 229 -9.30 21.14 11.26
CA THR A 229 -9.02 20.24 10.14
C THR A 229 -9.37 18.79 10.48
N GLU A 230 -9.10 18.33 11.71
CA GLU A 230 -9.54 17.00 12.18
C GLU A 230 -11.07 16.86 12.10
N LEU A 231 -11.80 17.87 12.57
CA LEU A 231 -13.26 17.88 12.51
C LEU A 231 -13.78 17.85 11.06
N MET A 232 -13.15 18.59 10.16
CA MET A 232 -13.48 18.57 8.73
C MET A 232 -13.26 17.17 8.14
N ALA A 233 -12.10 16.56 8.39
CA ALA A 233 -11.77 15.23 7.90
C ALA A 233 -12.75 14.17 8.42
N ASN A 234 -13.11 14.23 9.71
CA ASN A 234 -14.05 13.29 10.33
C ASN A 234 -15.46 13.41 9.75
N ARG A 235 -15.93 14.63 9.48
CA ARG A 235 -17.25 14.85 8.86
C ARG A 235 -17.28 14.31 7.43
N LEU A 236 -16.26 14.59 6.63
CA LEU A 236 -16.12 14.02 5.29
C LEU A 236 -16.04 12.48 5.36
N GLY A 237 -15.33 11.96 6.36
CA GLY A 237 -15.18 10.53 6.56
C GLY A 237 -16.47 9.79 6.86
N LEU A 238 -17.36 10.37 7.68
CA LEU A 238 -18.70 9.81 7.90
C LEU A 238 -19.50 9.70 6.60
N LEU A 239 -19.43 10.70 5.71
CA LEU A 239 -20.11 10.65 4.41
C LEU A 239 -19.55 9.55 3.51
N VAL A 240 -18.22 9.38 3.48
CA VAL A 240 -17.55 8.32 2.72
C VAL A 240 -17.91 6.93 3.26
N LEU A 241 -17.88 6.72 4.58
CA LEU A 241 -18.27 5.47 5.21
C LEU A 241 -19.74 5.15 4.91
N TYR A 242 -20.64 6.15 4.97
CA TYR A 242 -22.02 5.97 4.58
C TYR A 242 -22.17 5.48 3.13
N LEU A 243 -21.45 6.10 2.18
CA LEU A 243 -21.45 5.68 0.77
C LEU A 243 -20.89 4.28 0.54
N SER A 244 -20.02 3.79 1.44
CA SER A 244 -19.48 2.42 1.38
C SER A 244 -20.47 1.35 1.83
N THR A 245 -21.47 1.72 2.64
CA THR A 245 -22.56 0.81 3.09
C THR A 245 -23.83 0.94 2.24
N ARG A 246 -24.01 2.08 1.58
CA ARG A 246 -25.19 2.41 0.78
C ARG A 246 -25.21 1.61 -0.51
N ARG A 247 -26.29 0.83 -0.70
CA ARG A 247 -26.52 0.09 -1.95
C ARG A 247 -26.88 1.03 -3.09
N ILE A 248 -26.54 0.63 -4.31
CA ILE A 248 -26.87 1.38 -5.52
C ILE A 248 -28.39 1.48 -5.65
N SER A 249 -28.88 2.71 -5.73
CA SER A 249 -30.26 3.04 -6.09
C SER A 249 -30.26 3.81 -7.41
N THR A 250 -31.35 3.67 -8.17
CA THR A 250 -31.54 4.48 -9.38
C THR A 250 -31.77 5.94 -9.00
N GLY A 251 -31.02 6.86 -9.60
CA GLY A 251 -31.11 8.28 -9.27
C GLY A 251 -30.46 9.19 -10.31
N SER A 252 -30.77 10.49 -10.25
CA SER A 252 -30.22 11.51 -11.15
C SER A 252 -28.70 11.61 -11.10
N TRP A 253 -28.08 11.30 -9.96
CA TRP A 253 -26.62 11.29 -9.80
C TRP A 253 -25.91 10.37 -10.83
N GLN A 254 -26.55 9.29 -11.29
CA GLN A 254 -25.97 8.38 -12.29
C GLN A 254 -25.83 9.06 -13.65
N GLN A 255 -26.78 9.94 -14.01
CA GLN A 255 -26.73 10.70 -15.25
C GLN A 255 -25.62 11.75 -15.20
N ASP A 256 -25.48 12.45 -14.08
CA ASP A 256 -24.42 13.43 -13.88
C ASP A 256 -23.03 12.77 -13.96
N LEU A 257 -22.88 11.60 -13.32
CA LEU A 257 -21.66 10.79 -13.39
C LEU A 257 -21.34 10.39 -14.84
N GLY A 258 -22.33 9.87 -15.57
CA GLY A 258 -22.18 9.51 -16.98
C GLY A 258 -21.70 10.69 -17.83
N ARG A 259 -22.26 11.90 -17.62
CA ARG A 259 -21.82 13.11 -18.34
C ARG A 259 -20.37 13.48 -18.03
N TYR A 260 -19.95 13.39 -16.77
CA TYR A 260 -18.55 13.68 -16.40
C TYR A 260 -17.58 12.68 -17.00
N LEU A 261 -17.88 11.38 -16.91
CA LEU A 261 -17.04 10.32 -17.45
C LEU A 261 -16.95 10.36 -18.99
N ALA A 262 -18.04 10.75 -19.67
CA ALA A 262 -18.08 10.94 -21.12
C ALA A 262 -17.43 12.25 -21.61
N ARG A 263 -16.99 13.14 -20.69
CA ARG A 263 -16.43 14.47 -21.00
C ARG A 263 -17.34 15.36 -21.86
N VAL A 264 -18.66 15.21 -21.73
CA VAL A 264 -19.64 16.02 -22.50
C VAL A 264 -19.83 17.39 -21.81
N PRO A 265 -19.82 18.53 -22.54
CA PRO A 265 -20.06 19.84 -21.95
C PRO A 265 -21.45 19.96 -21.32
N PRO A 266 -21.59 20.63 -20.15
CA PRO A 266 -22.86 20.73 -19.42
C PRO A 266 -23.98 21.52 -20.13
N THR A 267 -23.68 22.22 -21.23
CA THR A 267 -24.61 23.07 -21.98
C THR A 267 -25.22 22.40 -23.21
N ALA A 268 -24.86 21.17 -23.54
CA ALA A 268 -25.42 20.47 -24.69
C ALA A 268 -26.88 20.07 -24.39
N PRO A 269 -27.86 20.44 -25.25
CA PRO A 269 -29.24 20.04 -25.03
C PRO A 269 -29.36 18.52 -25.14
N VAL A 270 -30.03 17.92 -24.14
CA VAL A 270 -30.27 16.48 -24.05
C VAL A 270 -30.88 15.95 -25.35
N ALA A 271 -31.69 16.73 -26.07
CA ALA A 271 -32.34 16.31 -27.31
C ALA A 271 -31.44 16.22 -28.57
N LEU A 272 -30.22 16.79 -28.57
CA LEU A 272 -29.27 16.63 -29.70
C LEU A 272 -28.29 15.46 -29.50
N LEU A 273 -28.43 14.74 -28.39
CA LEU A 273 -27.61 13.59 -28.03
C LEU A 273 -28.22 12.25 -28.48
N PHE A 274 -29.48 12.20 -28.97
CA PHE A 274 -30.23 10.95 -29.15
C PHE A 274 -30.97 10.91 -30.50
N ASP A 275 -30.30 10.40 -31.55
CA ASP A 275 -30.84 9.44 -32.53
C ASP A 275 -29.77 9.09 -33.60
N PRO A 276 -29.49 7.80 -33.95
CA PRO A 276 -29.86 6.54 -33.27
C PRO A 276 -28.70 5.52 -33.11
N PRO A 277 -28.89 4.41 -32.36
CA PRO A 277 -29.51 4.32 -31.04
C PRO A 277 -28.46 4.69 -29.97
N THR A 278 -28.91 5.10 -28.78
CA THR A 278 -28.04 5.72 -27.78
C THR A 278 -28.13 4.98 -26.47
N PRO A 279 -26.99 4.53 -25.90
CA PRO A 279 -26.92 3.77 -24.66
C PRO A 279 -27.72 4.43 -23.54
N ASP A 280 -28.64 3.66 -22.97
CA ASP A 280 -29.30 3.99 -21.71
C ASP A 280 -28.25 4.49 -20.68
N PRO A 281 -28.56 5.54 -19.88
CA PRO A 281 -27.64 6.06 -18.87
C PRO A 281 -27.21 4.90 -17.99
N MET A 282 -25.91 4.65 -17.80
CA MET A 282 -25.35 3.48 -17.09
C MET A 282 -26.26 3.03 -15.93
N VAL A 283 -27.26 2.19 -16.24
CA VAL A 283 -28.20 1.75 -15.23
C VAL A 283 -27.49 0.58 -14.63
N LEU A 284 -26.88 0.82 -13.48
CA LEU A 284 -26.42 -0.25 -12.60
C LEU A 284 -27.69 -1.00 -12.15
N HIS A 285 -28.22 -1.85 -13.02
CA HIS A 285 -29.39 -2.67 -12.75
C HIS A 285 -28.98 -3.71 -11.71
N HIS A 286 -29.62 -3.63 -10.55
CA HIS A 286 -29.64 -4.78 -9.65
C HIS A 286 -30.63 -5.78 -10.26
N HIS A 287 -30.14 -6.90 -10.80
CA HIS A 287 -31.02 -8.03 -11.17
C HIS A 287 -31.54 -8.72 -9.90
N ASN A 288 -32.42 -8.03 -9.18
CA ASN A 288 -33.26 -8.66 -8.17
C ASN A 288 -34.71 -8.18 -8.39
N PRO A 289 -35.60 -9.02 -8.97
CA PRO A 289 -36.95 -8.61 -9.37
C PRO A 289 -37.88 -8.27 -8.18
N VAL A 290 -37.39 -8.35 -6.94
CA VAL A 290 -38.16 -8.14 -5.71
C VAL A 290 -38.21 -6.67 -5.28
N PHE A 291 -37.36 -5.78 -5.80
CA PHE A 291 -37.29 -4.38 -5.35
C PHE A 291 -37.64 -3.37 -6.45
N ARG A 292 -38.84 -3.48 -7.03
CA ARG A 292 -39.51 -2.31 -7.63
C ARG A 292 -40.20 -1.54 -6.52
N GLY A 293 -39.61 -0.43 -6.08
CA GLY A 293 -40.31 0.60 -5.29
C GLY A 293 -39.94 0.72 -3.81
N SER A 294 -38.64 0.73 -3.45
CA SER A 294 -38.24 1.30 -2.16
C SER A 294 -37.93 2.78 -2.36
N THR A 295 -38.91 3.64 -2.09
CA THR A 295 -38.65 5.06 -1.82
C THR A 295 -37.65 5.18 -0.67
N ASP A 296 -36.56 5.90 -0.90
CA ASP A 296 -35.50 6.12 0.08
C ASP A 296 -36.10 6.75 1.35
N PRO A 297 -36.00 6.11 2.54
CA PRO A 297 -36.68 6.57 3.76
C PRO A 297 -36.19 7.94 4.27
N HIS A 298 -35.07 8.45 3.72
CA HIS A 298 -34.49 9.72 4.10
C HIS A 298 -34.05 10.53 2.86
N PRO A 299 -34.91 11.41 2.30
CA PRO A 299 -34.59 12.20 1.10
C PRO A 299 -33.40 13.15 1.30
N HIS A 300 -33.05 13.47 2.54
CA HIS A 300 -31.85 14.27 2.84
C HIS A 300 -30.55 13.44 2.78
N LEU A 301 -30.61 12.11 2.89
CA LEU A 301 -29.41 11.24 2.79
C LEU A 301 -29.09 10.85 1.34
N SER A 302 -30.04 10.96 0.41
CA SER A 302 -29.76 10.81 -1.02
C SER A 302 -28.92 11.95 -1.61
N LEU A 303 -28.78 13.05 -0.87
CA LEU A 303 -27.83 14.13 -1.18
C LEU A 303 -26.38 13.67 -1.12
N VAL A 304 -26.06 12.63 -0.33
CA VAL A 304 -24.69 12.12 -0.22
C VAL A 304 -24.22 11.50 -1.56
N ASP A 305 -25.13 10.87 -2.31
CA ASP A 305 -24.82 10.31 -3.63
C ASP A 305 -24.48 11.42 -4.64
N HIS A 306 -25.28 12.49 -4.64
CA HIS A 306 -25.06 13.66 -5.50
C HIS A 306 -23.79 14.43 -5.11
N TRP A 307 -23.51 14.54 -3.81
CA TRP A 307 -22.27 15.11 -3.30
C TRP A 307 -21.04 14.34 -3.80
N LEU A 308 -21.05 13.00 -3.76
CA LEU A 308 -19.95 12.19 -4.28
C LEU A 308 -19.70 12.48 -5.77
N VAL A 309 -20.76 12.51 -6.57
CA VAL A 309 -20.65 12.81 -8.01
C VAL A 309 -20.17 14.24 -8.23
N HIS A 310 -20.64 15.20 -7.44
CA HIS A 310 -20.19 16.59 -7.50
C HIS A 310 -18.68 16.70 -7.27
N LEU A 311 -18.11 15.96 -6.32
CA LEU A 311 -16.66 15.93 -6.09
C LEU A 311 -15.88 15.48 -7.33
N LEU A 312 -16.48 14.67 -8.20
CA LEU A 312 -15.89 14.22 -9.46
C LEU A 312 -16.11 15.18 -10.62
N HIS A 313 -16.64 16.38 -10.40
CA HIS A 313 -16.77 17.36 -11.47
C HIS A 313 -15.39 17.75 -12.07
N PRO A 314 -15.25 17.91 -13.41
CA PRO A 314 -13.98 18.19 -14.07
C PRO A 314 -13.12 19.30 -13.48
N ARG A 315 -13.75 20.40 -13.08
CA ARG A 315 -13.05 21.55 -12.47
C ARG A 315 -12.40 21.19 -11.13
N HIS A 316 -13.04 20.33 -10.35
CA HIS A 316 -12.55 19.93 -9.03
C HIS A 316 -11.45 18.89 -9.16
N VAL A 317 -11.62 17.91 -10.05
CA VAL A 317 -10.55 16.95 -10.39
C VAL A 317 -9.28 17.64 -10.87
N ALA A 318 -9.40 18.66 -11.73
CA ALA A 318 -8.26 19.47 -12.14
C ALA A 318 -7.57 20.19 -10.95
N ARG A 319 -8.36 20.69 -10.00
CA ARG A 319 -7.86 21.31 -8.77
C ARG A 319 -7.14 20.31 -7.87
N TYR A 320 -7.68 19.09 -7.68
CA TYR A 320 -7.02 18.04 -6.90
C TYR A 320 -5.70 17.62 -7.53
N ASN A 321 -5.66 17.47 -8.85
CA ASN A 321 -4.44 17.11 -9.58
C ASN A 321 -3.36 18.20 -9.44
N ALA A 322 -3.74 19.47 -9.55
CA ALA A 322 -2.81 20.59 -9.32
C ALA A 322 -2.26 20.59 -7.89
N LEU A 323 -3.13 20.36 -6.90
CA LEU A 323 -2.76 20.31 -5.49
C LEU A 323 -1.82 19.13 -5.19
N ALA A 324 -2.16 17.93 -5.63
CA ALA A 324 -1.32 16.74 -5.46
C ALA A 324 0.06 16.89 -6.13
N THR A 325 0.09 17.53 -7.31
CA THR A 325 1.34 17.83 -8.02
C THR A 325 2.19 18.85 -7.26
N ALA A 326 1.58 19.87 -6.67
CA ALA A 326 2.28 20.89 -5.88
C ALA A 326 2.88 20.31 -4.58
N HIS A 327 2.19 19.36 -3.96
CA HIS A 327 2.64 18.71 -2.72
C HIS A 327 3.43 17.41 -2.92
N ARG A 328 3.73 16.99 -4.15
CA ARG A 328 4.38 15.68 -4.40
C ARG A 328 5.66 15.45 -3.61
N ASP A 329 6.49 16.48 -3.42
CA ASP A 329 7.79 16.35 -2.73
C ASP A 329 7.64 16.26 -1.21
N SER A 330 6.44 16.53 -0.68
CA SER A 330 6.12 16.43 0.73
C SER A 330 6.26 15.02 1.29
N VAL A 331 6.23 13.98 0.44
CA VAL A 331 6.39 12.57 0.87
C VAL A 331 7.76 12.29 1.51
N LEU A 332 8.73 13.17 1.31
CA LEU A 332 10.07 13.07 1.88
C LEU A 332 10.20 13.74 3.25
N ASP A 333 9.26 14.60 3.62
CA ASP A 333 9.31 15.38 4.86
C ASP A 333 7.97 15.31 5.62
N LYS A 334 8.02 14.86 6.87
CA LYS A 334 6.80 14.65 7.66
C LYS A 334 6.02 15.95 7.86
N ALA A 335 6.67 17.09 8.08
CA ALA A 335 5.96 18.35 8.34
C ALA A 335 5.27 18.85 7.06
N ALA A 336 5.95 18.78 5.93
CA ALA A 336 5.39 19.08 4.62
C ALA A 336 4.22 18.15 4.27
N LEU A 337 4.29 16.86 4.63
CA LEU A 337 3.21 15.90 4.39
C LEU A 337 1.96 16.22 5.21
N MET A 338 2.14 16.73 6.43
CA MET A 338 1.03 17.21 7.26
C MET A 338 0.41 18.49 6.71
N ALA A 339 1.23 19.41 6.19
CA ALA A 339 0.72 20.60 5.50
C ALA A 339 -0.08 20.21 4.25
N ALA A 340 0.45 19.29 3.43
CA ALA A 340 -0.24 18.75 2.26
C ALA A 340 -1.58 18.10 2.62
N TYR A 341 -1.62 17.31 3.71
CA TYR A 341 -2.86 16.73 4.21
C TYR A 341 -3.88 17.81 4.58
N ASN A 342 -3.46 18.85 5.31
CA ASN A 342 -4.35 19.96 5.67
C ASN A 342 -4.94 20.62 4.41
N ASP A 343 -4.10 20.98 3.44
CA ASP A 343 -4.54 21.67 2.23
C ASP A 343 -5.53 20.82 1.41
N ILE A 344 -5.34 19.50 1.37
CA ILE A 344 -6.24 18.55 0.73
C ILE A 344 -7.59 18.48 1.47
N VAL A 345 -7.57 18.33 2.80
CA VAL A 345 -8.81 18.27 3.61
C VAL A 345 -9.59 19.57 3.50
N HIS A 346 -8.92 20.73 3.61
CA HIS A 346 -9.55 22.03 3.44
C HIS A 346 -10.16 22.19 2.06
N THR A 347 -9.43 21.82 1.00
CA THR A 347 -9.94 21.89 -0.38
C THR A 347 -11.19 21.03 -0.57
N LEU A 348 -11.18 19.77 -0.11
CA LEU A 348 -12.33 18.88 -0.19
C LEU A 348 -13.52 19.39 0.62
N HIS A 349 -13.27 19.89 1.83
CA HIS A 349 -14.30 20.45 2.69
C HIS A 349 -14.92 21.71 2.07
N ASP A 350 -14.12 22.64 1.56
CA ASP A 350 -14.60 23.88 0.96
C ASP A 350 -15.47 23.64 -0.28
N ILE A 351 -15.07 22.69 -1.14
CA ILE A 351 -15.88 22.28 -2.31
C ILE A 351 -17.20 21.66 -1.85
N SER A 352 -17.14 20.80 -0.84
CA SER A 352 -18.31 20.12 -0.27
C SER A 352 -19.28 21.11 0.37
N GLU A 353 -18.77 22.06 1.15
CA GLU A 353 -19.55 23.07 1.85
C GLU A 353 -20.20 24.05 0.87
N ALA A 354 -19.46 24.50 -0.15
CA ALA A 354 -20.00 25.38 -1.18
C ALA A 354 -21.16 24.72 -1.96
N TYR A 355 -21.02 23.43 -2.30
CA TYR A 355 -22.08 22.66 -2.97
C TYR A 355 -23.32 22.53 -2.09
N LEU A 356 -23.15 22.09 -0.84
CA LEU A 356 -24.26 21.82 0.07
C LEU A 356 -25.00 23.09 0.49
N GLN A 357 -24.28 24.19 0.72
CA GLN A 357 -24.90 25.47 1.05
C GLN A 357 -25.59 26.10 -0.16
N GLY A 358 -24.93 26.11 -1.31
CA GLY A 358 -25.40 26.82 -2.49
C GLY A 358 -26.63 26.17 -3.15
N GLU A 359 -26.62 24.85 -3.30
CA GLU A 359 -27.67 24.15 -4.06
C GLU A 359 -28.75 23.52 -3.16
N HIS A 360 -28.42 23.22 -1.90
CA HIS A 360 -29.28 22.39 -1.03
C HIS A 360 -29.61 23.04 0.32
N GLY A 361 -29.10 24.24 0.60
CA GLY A 361 -29.34 24.93 1.89
C GLY A 361 -28.88 24.12 3.11
N SER A 362 -27.89 23.24 2.94
CA SER A 362 -27.36 22.32 3.96
C SER A 362 -25.86 22.59 4.20
N SER A 363 -25.22 21.77 5.03
CA SER A 363 -23.77 21.84 5.29
C SER A 363 -23.17 20.46 5.43
N VAL A 364 -21.84 20.34 5.29
CA VAL A 364 -21.14 19.07 5.52
C VAL A 364 -21.40 18.58 6.94
N GLY A 365 -21.41 19.48 7.92
CA GLY A 365 -21.72 19.16 9.31
C GLY A 365 -23.16 18.68 9.54
N ALA A 366 -24.15 19.32 8.92
CA ALA A 366 -25.55 18.90 9.03
C ALA A 366 -25.77 17.51 8.41
N LEU A 367 -25.18 17.26 7.24
CA LEU A 367 -25.27 15.98 6.55
C LEU A 367 -24.55 14.86 7.32
N ALA A 368 -23.35 15.12 7.84
CA ALA A 368 -22.63 14.15 8.68
C ALA A 368 -23.40 13.81 9.97
N LYS A 369 -24.06 14.80 10.60
CA LYS A 369 -24.93 14.57 11.76
C LYS A 369 -26.16 13.73 11.41
N ALA A 370 -26.77 13.97 10.24
CA ALA A 370 -27.89 13.16 9.76
C ALA A 370 -27.47 11.70 9.50
N VAL A 371 -26.29 11.50 8.91
CA VAL A 371 -25.69 10.17 8.71
C VAL A 371 -25.43 9.47 10.05
N ALA A 372 -24.79 10.15 11.01
CA ALA A 372 -24.53 9.59 12.33
C ALA A 372 -25.82 9.21 13.07
N ALA A 373 -26.87 10.02 12.96
CA ALA A 373 -28.18 9.72 13.55
C ALA A 373 -28.86 8.52 12.89
N ALA A 374 -28.75 8.38 11.57
CA ALA A 374 -29.35 7.27 10.83
C ALA A 374 -28.54 5.96 10.95
N CYS A 375 -27.21 6.06 11.11
CA CYS A 375 -26.29 4.93 11.14
C CYS A 375 -25.25 5.11 12.27
N PRO A 376 -25.62 4.95 13.55
CA PRO A 376 -24.73 5.24 14.68
C PRO A 376 -23.45 4.39 14.72
N HIS A 377 -23.49 3.18 14.14
CA HIS A 377 -22.32 2.30 14.07
C HIS A 377 -21.16 2.91 13.26
N LEU A 378 -21.43 3.81 12.31
CA LEU A 378 -20.41 4.45 11.48
C LEU A 378 -19.53 5.41 12.28
N GLU A 379 -20.01 5.96 13.41
CA GLU A 379 -19.16 6.76 14.30
C GLU A 379 -18.09 5.88 14.96
N SER A 380 -18.45 4.66 15.39
CA SER A 380 -17.49 3.71 15.94
C SER A 380 -16.48 3.24 14.90
N GLU A 381 -16.92 3.05 13.66
CA GLU A 381 -16.05 2.69 12.53
C GLU A 381 -15.07 3.83 12.20
N LEU A 382 -15.56 5.07 12.14
CA LEU A 382 -14.73 6.26 11.98
C LEU A 382 -13.67 6.35 13.07
N GLN A 383 -14.04 6.19 14.35
CA GLN A 383 -13.10 6.25 15.47
C GLN A 383 -12.04 5.16 15.38
N THR A 384 -12.44 3.96 14.94
CA THR A 384 -11.50 2.86 14.70
C THR A 384 -10.49 3.26 13.63
N GLN A 385 -10.95 3.84 12.51
CA GLN A 385 -10.07 4.29 11.44
C GLN A 385 -9.14 5.43 11.87
N VAL A 386 -9.64 6.43 12.60
CA VAL A 386 -8.83 7.54 13.13
C VAL A 386 -7.78 7.02 14.11
N ALA A 387 -8.14 6.10 15.00
CA ALA A 387 -7.19 5.50 15.94
C ALA A 387 -6.04 4.76 15.24
N MET A 388 -6.28 4.24 14.04
CA MET A 388 -5.27 3.54 13.24
C MET A 388 -4.41 4.49 12.41
N GLU A 389 -5.04 5.40 11.67
CA GLU A 389 -4.36 6.28 10.72
C GLU A 389 -3.80 7.56 11.38
N GLY A 390 -4.21 7.85 12.62
CA GLY A 390 -4.00 9.12 13.32
C GLY A 390 -5.02 10.17 12.89
N TYR A 391 -5.26 10.30 11.58
CA TYR A 391 -6.29 11.17 11.00
C TYR A 391 -7.01 10.44 9.88
N PHE A 392 -8.31 10.68 9.74
CA PHE A 392 -9.11 10.03 8.70
C PHE A 392 -8.54 10.32 7.30
N GLY A 393 -8.28 9.26 6.53
CA GLY A 393 -7.83 9.33 5.15
C GLY A 393 -6.35 9.73 4.99
N TYR A 394 -5.60 9.85 6.09
CA TYR A 394 -4.19 10.27 6.03
C TYR A 394 -3.36 9.29 5.21
N HIS A 395 -3.51 7.98 5.46
CA HIS A 395 -2.78 6.96 4.71
C HIS A 395 -3.10 6.97 3.22
N SER A 396 -4.35 7.20 2.84
CA SER A 396 -4.77 7.31 1.44
C SER A 396 -4.12 8.52 0.75
N VAL A 397 -4.06 9.67 1.44
CA VAL A 397 -3.35 10.86 0.95
C VAL A 397 -1.86 10.58 0.74
N VAL A 398 -1.22 9.96 1.73
CA VAL A 398 0.21 9.61 1.64
C VAL A 398 0.47 8.63 0.51
N ALA A 399 -0.35 7.59 0.37
CA ALA A 399 -0.25 6.61 -0.71
C ALA A 399 -0.38 7.29 -2.07
N HIS A 400 -1.35 8.18 -2.23
CA HIS A 400 -1.55 8.89 -3.49
C HIS A 400 -0.40 9.85 -3.83
N LEU A 401 0.00 10.73 -2.90
CA LEU A 401 1.12 11.65 -3.11
C LEU A 401 2.42 10.89 -3.46
N ARG A 402 2.60 9.70 -2.87
CA ARG A 402 3.74 8.82 -3.19
C ARG A 402 3.70 8.31 -4.62
N GLU A 403 2.53 7.94 -5.15
CA GLU A 403 2.41 7.53 -6.55
C GLU A 403 2.69 8.70 -7.51
N VAL A 404 2.23 9.92 -7.18
CA VAL A 404 2.54 11.13 -7.96
C VAL A 404 4.05 11.40 -7.96
N TYR A 405 4.70 11.34 -6.80
CA TYR A 405 6.16 11.54 -6.66
C TYR A 405 6.98 10.48 -7.42
N LEU A 406 6.60 9.20 -7.28
CA LEU A 406 7.31 8.09 -7.91
C LEU A 406 7.07 8.02 -9.42
N GLY A 407 5.94 8.50 -9.91
CA GLY A 407 5.73 8.72 -11.34
C GLY A 407 6.81 9.63 -11.90
N MET A 408 6.97 10.83 -11.36
CA MET A 408 7.89 11.81 -11.97
C MET A 408 9.37 11.41 -11.97
N THR A 409 9.79 10.54 -11.05
CA THR A 409 11.19 10.14 -10.88
C THR A 409 11.55 8.84 -11.62
N GLY A 410 10.57 8.12 -12.16
CA GLY A 410 10.75 6.80 -12.78
C GLY A 410 10.76 6.81 -14.33
N PRO A 411 11.59 5.98 -14.99
CA PRO A 411 11.54 5.80 -16.44
C PRO A 411 10.24 5.16 -16.96
N THR A 412 9.45 4.53 -16.08
CA THR A 412 8.16 3.87 -16.36
C THR A 412 6.94 4.80 -16.34
N SER A 413 7.13 6.11 -16.09
CA SER A 413 6.00 7.06 -15.96
C SER A 413 5.49 7.66 -17.27
N MET A 414 6.18 7.41 -18.38
CA MET A 414 5.74 7.95 -19.66
C MET A 414 4.77 6.99 -20.33
N TRP A 415 3.65 7.55 -20.80
CA TRP A 415 2.79 6.84 -21.73
C TRP A 415 3.63 6.35 -22.93
N PRO A 416 3.48 5.11 -23.40
CA PRO A 416 4.30 4.63 -24.50
C PRO A 416 3.96 5.42 -25.77
N HIS A 417 4.85 6.32 -26.21
CA HIS A 417 4.55 7.26 -27.28
C HIS A 417 4.80 6.74 -28.70
N LYS A 418 5.33 5.53 -28.88
CA LYS A 418 5.61 4.94 -30.20
C LYS A 418 5.56 3.42 -30.13
N THR A 419 4.37 2.84 -30.28
CA THR A 419 4.22 1.41 -30.52
C THR A 419 3.66 1.18 -31.91
N ARG A 420 4.04 0.06 -32.54
CA ARG A 420 3.33 -0.41 -33.74
C ARG A 420 1.83 -0.48 -33.40
N PRO A 421 0.92 -0.11 -34.32
CA PRO A 421 -0.51 -0.23 -34.08
C PRO A 421 -0.83 -1.70 -33.78
N SER A 422 -1.25 -1.96 -32.54
CA SER A 422 -1.80 -3.26 -32.12
C SER A 422 -3.30 -3.16 -32.07
N ARG A 423 -3.96 -4.30 -32.22
CA ARG A 423 -5.42 -4.42 -32.15
C ARG A 423 -5.97 -3.98 -30.78
N PHE A 424 -5.18 -3.96 -29.72
CA PHE A 424 -5.66 -3.47 -28.41
C PHE A 424 -5.37 -1.99 -28.16
N CYS A 425 -4.55 -1.35 -29.01
CA CYS A 425 -4.19 0.04 -28.85
C CYS A 425 -5.31 0.96 -29.30
N GLY A 426 -5.73 1.88 -28.43
CA GLY A 426 -6.79 2.83 -28.75
C GLY A 426 -7.34 3.56 -27.54
N ALA A 427 -8.22 4.49 -27.85
CA ALA A 427 -9.13 5.10 -26.88
C ALA A 427 -10.48 4.39 -27.02
N TRP A 428 -11.04 3.94 -25.90
CA TRP A 428 -12.18 3.05 -25.82
C TRP A 428 -13.21 3.61 -24.85
N THR A 429 -14.48 3.60 -25.24
CA THR A 429 -15.61 3.96 -24.35
C THR A 429 -16.54 2.77 -24.23
N LEU A 430 -16.99 2.50 -23.00
CA LEU A 430 -17.94 1.46 -22.70
C LEU A 430 -19.27 1.75 -23.40
N ASP A 431 -19.75 0.79 -24.17
CA ASP A 431 -21.09 0.77 -24.73
C ASP A 431 -22.01 0.10 -23.71
N CYS A 432 -22.72 0.92 -22.93
CA CYS A 432 -23.64 0.42 -21.89
C CYS A 432 -24.81 -0.39 -22.46
N GLU A 433 -25.17 -0.19 -23.73
CA GLU A 433 -26.28 -0.88 -24.40
C GLU A 433 -25.88 -2.28 -24.86
N ALA A 434 -24.67 -2.38 -25.40
CA ALA A 434 -24.09 -3.66 -25.82
C ALA A 434 -23.47 -4.46 -24.66
N SER A 435 -23.34 -3.86 -23.48
CA SER A 435 -22.73 -4.50 -22.32
C SER A 435 -23.76 -5.10 -21.36
N THR A 436 -23.42 -6.24 -20.77
CA THR A 436 -24.24 -6.89 -19.74
C THR A 436 -23.45 -7.05 -18.45
N PHE A 437 -24.13 -6.86 -17.32
CA PHE A 437 -23.48 -6.74 -16.02
C PHE A 437 -24.27 -7.45 -14.93
N THR A 438 -23.75 -8.57 -14.43
CA THR A 438 -24.25 -9.31 -13.27
C THR A 438 -23.25 -9.19 -12.13
N TRP A 439 -23.39 -8.15 -11.30
CA TRP A 439 -22.46 -7.89 -10.18
C TRP A 439 -23.01 -8.39 -8.84
N PRO A 440 -22.14 -8.82 -7.91
CA PRO A 440 -22.50 -8.91 -6.50
C PRO A 440 -22.93 -7.53 -5.97
N ALA A 441 -23.65 -7.51 -4.85
CA ALA A 441 -24.13 -6.26 -4.25
C ALA A 441 -22.96 -5.29 -4.01
N ALA A 442 -22.93 -4.20 -4.76
CA ALA A 442 -21.92 -3.16 -4.66
C ALA A 442 -22.49 -1.91 -3.98
N SER A 443 -21.61 -1.18 -3.29
CA SER A 443 -21.95 0.11 -2.72
C SER A 443 -21.89 1.23 -3.77
N VAL A 444 -22.53 2.37 -3.49
CA VAL A 444 -22.47 3.55 -4.36
C VAL A 444 -21.01 3.99 -4.55
N LEU A 445 -20.21 4.01 -3.47
CA LEU A 445 -18.78 4.34 -3.56
C LEU A 445 -18.03 3.35 -4.48
N GLY A 446 -18.26 2.05 -4.31
CA GLY A 446 -17.62 1.02 -5.14
C GLY A 446 -17.97 1.15 -6.62
N ALA A 447 -19.25 1.41 -6.92
CA ALA A 447 -19.73 1.59 -8.28
C ALA A 447 -19.15 2.83 -8.96
N VAL A 448 -19.11 3.97 -8.25
CA VAL A 448 -18.52 5.21 -8.77
C VAL A 448 -17.02 5.05 -9.00
N ARG A 449 -16.31 4.38 -8.09
CA ARG A 449 -14.87 4.07 -8.27
C ARG A 449 -14.66 3.21 -9.51
N MET A 450 -15.41 2.11 -9.66
CA MET A 450 -15.33 1.25 -10.83
C MET A 450 -15.63 2.00 -12.13
N ALA A 451 -16.70 2.80 -12.18
CA ALA A 451 -17.04 3.60 -13.34
C ALA A 451 -15.90 4.55 -13.72
N SER A 452 -15.24 5.18 -12.73
CA SER A 452 -14.08 6.02 -12.98
C SER A 452 -12.87 5.26 -13.54
N TRP A 453 -12.76 3.95 -13.29
CA TRP A 453 -11.68 3.11 -13.83
C TRP A 453 -11.92 2.71 -15.29
N VAL A 454 -13.15 2.27 -15.59
CA VAL A 454 -13.41 1.48 -16.81
C VAL A 454 -14.43 2.09 -17.78
N TYR A 455 -15.09 3.21 -17.48
CA TYR A 455 -16.10 3.77 -18.39
C TYR A 455 -15.49 4.26 -19.71
N GLY A 456 -14.39 5.01 -19.64
CA GLY A 456 -13.59 5.39 -20.79
C GLY A 456 -12.14 5.13 -20.46
N CYS A 457 -11.40 4.48 -21.35
CA CYS A 457 -10.00 4.18 -21.13
C CYS A 457 -9.18 4.24 -22.41
N HIS A 458 -7.90 4.55 -22.23
CA HIS A 458 -6.88 4.38 -23.22
C HIS A 458 -6.10 3.10 -22.87
N ALA A 459 -5.88 2.27 -23.88
CA ALA A 459 -5.07 1.08 -23.76
C ALA A 459 -3.91 1.15 -24.75
N VAL A 460 -2.72 0.77 -24.30
CA VAL A 460 -1.54 0.57 -25.16
C VAL A 460 -0.95 -0.78 -24.83
N TRP A 461 -0.90 -1.64 -25.83
CA TRP A 461 -0.29 -2.94 -25.73
C TRP A 461 1.04 -2.98 -26.47
N HIS A 462 2.00 -3.67 -25.88
CA HIS A 462 3.21 -4.14 -26.54
C HIS A 462 3.48 -5.58 -26.06
N PRO A 463 4.26 -6.39 -26.80
CA PRO A 463 4.49 -7.78 -26.41
C PRO A 463 4.87 -7.92 -24.93
N GLY A 464 4.09 -8.73 -24.21
CA GLY A 464 4.30 -9.00 -22.78
C GLY A 464 3.85 -7.89 -21.81
N ASN A 465 3.23 -6.81 -22.28
CA ASN A 465 2.84 -5.69 -21.42
C ASN A 465 1.58 -4.97 -21.91
N LEU A 466 0.73 -4.59 -20.96
CA LEU A 466 -0.45 -3.77 -21.20
C LEU A 466 -0.43 -2.54 -20.30
N HIS A 467 -0.55 -1.36 -20.90
CA HIS A 467 -0.77 -0.11 -20.19
C HIS A 467 -2.22 0.32 -20.35
N VAL A 468 -2.88 0.62 -19.23
CA VAL A 468 -4.28 1.09 -19.20
C VAL A 468 -4.36 2.39 -18.42
N ARG A 469 -5.14 3.34 -18.92
CA ARG A 469 -5.40 4.60 -18.23
C ARG A 469 -6.81 5.06 -18.50
N SER A 470 -7.54 5.44 -17.47
CA SER A 470 -8.88 6.00 -17.62
C SER A 470 -8.83 7.34 -18.34
N SER A 471 -9.84 7.58 -19.18
CA SER A 471 -10.16 8.91 -19.71
C SER A 471 -10.59 9.85 -18.59
N TRP A 472 -11.01 9.33 -17.44
CA TRP A 472 -11.29 10.11 -16.23
C TRP A 472 -10.19 9.93 -15.18
N LEU A 473 -9.08 10.67 -15.34
CA LEU A 473 -7.95 10.64 -14.43
C LEU A 473 -8.24 11.49 -13.18
N VAL A 474 -8.86 10.86 -12.18
CA VAL A 474 -9.16 11.47 -10.87
C VAL A 474 -7.88 11.89 -10.15
N TYR A 475 -6.80 11.15 -10.37
CA TYR A 475 -5.56 11.21 -9.62
C TYR A 475 -4.37 11.28 -10.58
N ALA A 476 -3.45 12.24 -10.41
CA ALA A 476 -2.32 12.50 -11.30
C ALA A 476 -1.17 11.48 -11.21
N SER A 477 -1.48 10.19 -11.28
CA SER A 477 -0.54 9.08 -11.14
C SER A 477 -0.18 8.43 -12.48
N PRO A 478 0.89 7.60 -12.54
CA PRO A 478 1.22 6.79 -13.72
C PRO A 478 0.08 5.86 -14.16
N PRO A 479 0.05 5.47 -15.46
CA PRO A 479 -0.93 4.51 -15.96
C PRO A 479 -0.78 3.16 -15.25
N SER A 480 -1.88 2.40 -15.17
CA SER A 480 -1.83 0.99 -14.75
C SER A 480 -0.96 0.21 -15.72
N HIS A 481 -0.01 -0.56 -15.19
CA HIS A 481 0.93 -1.36 -15.98
C HIS A 481 0.81 -2.83 -15.58
N PHE A 482 0.40 -3.64 -16.54
CA PHE A 482 0.26 -5.09 -16.41
C PHE A 482 1.38 -5.79 -17.20
N MET A 483 2.15 -6.63 -16.51
CA MET A 483 3.10 -7.57 -17.14
C MET A 483 2.35 -8.86 -17.48
N LEU A 484 2.51 -9.33 -18.72
CA LEU A 484 1.80 -10.47 -19.29
C LEU A 484 2.72 -11.69 -19.39
N ASP A 485 3.30 -12.09 -18.26
CA ASP A 485 4.35 -13.12 -18.16
C ASP A 485 3.93 -14.37 -17.37
N HIS A 486 2.64 -14.51 -17.04
CA HIS A 486 2.08 -15.57 -16.18
C HIS A 486 2.53 -15.55 -14.71
N GLU A 487 3.31 -14.56 -14.29
CA GLU A 487 3.77 -14.41 -12.92
C GLU A 487 2.86 -13.49 -12.11
N ALA A 488 2.94 -13.63 -10.78
CA ALA A 488 2.17 -12.80 -9.86
C ALA A 488 2.88 -11.48 -9.58
N HIS A 489 2.17 -10.38 -9.78
CA HIS A 489 2.68 -9.01 -9.63
C HIS A 489 1.77 -8.16 -8.74
N VAL A 490 2.26 -6.98 -8.36
CA VAL A 490 1.48 -5.98 -7.61
C VAL A 490 1.32 -4.73 -8.46
N LEU A 491 0.09 -4.47 -8.89
CA LEU A 491 -0.33 -3.24 -9.53
C LEU A 491 -0.21 -2.10 -8.53
N ARG A 492 0.33 -0.96 -8.96
CA ARG A 492 0.55 0.22 -8.11
C ARG A 492 -0.61 1.22 -8.15
N THR A 493 -1.21 1.37 -9.31
CA THR A 493 -2.28 2.34 -9.57
C THR A 493 -3.39 1.70 -10.38
N PHE A 494 -4.64 2.00 -10.01
CA PHE A 494 -5.81 1.73 -10.84
C PHE A 494 -5.87 2.71 -12.03
N PRO A 495 -6.67 2.43 -13.08
CA PRO A 495 -6.65 3.21 -14.30
C PRO A 495 -6.97 4.70 -14.13
N ASN A 496 -7.77 5.08 -13.13
CA ASN A 496 -8.07 6.48 -12.78
C ASN A 496 -6.94 7.19 -12.00
N GLY A 497 -5.83 6.49 -11.75
CA GLY A 497 -4.66 6.96 -11.01
C GLY A 497 -4.72 6.72 -9.50
N GLU A 498 -5.80 6.12 -8.99
CA GLU A 498 -5.92 5.77 -7.57
C GLU A 498 -4.83 4.76 -7.18
N SER A 499 -4.16 4.98 -6.04
CA SER A 499 -3.15 4.02 -5.55
C SER A 499 -3.84 2.73 -5.09
N THR A 500 -3.30 1.57 -5.44
CA THR A 500 -3.75 0.28 -4.86
C THR A 500 -3.40 0.15 -3.38
N MET A 501 -2.51 1.03 -2.88
CA MET A 501 -2.16 1.15 -1.47
C MET A 501 -3.05 2.16 -0.72
N SER A 502 -4.05 2.77 -1.38
CA SER A 502 -4.96 3.74 -0.76
C SER A 502 -6.03 3.08 0.11
N GLY A 503 -6.23 1.76 -0.03
CA GLY A 503 -7.13 0.98 0.81
C GLY A 503 -6.77 1.18 2.28
N HIS A 504 -7.80 1.41 3.11
CA HIS A 504 -7.69 1.68 4.55
C HIS A 504 -6.55 0.87 5.15
N GLY A 505 -5.49 1.59 5.51
CA GLY A 505 -4.16 1.02 5.60
C GLY A 505 -4.03 0.01 6.74
N PHE A 506 -3.34 -1.09 6.44
CA PHE A 506 -2.76 -2.02 7.40
C PHE A 506 -1.99 -1.29 8.51
N VAL A 507 -2.43 -1.43 9.76
CA VAL A 507 -1.67 -1.07 10.96
C VAL A 507 -1.72 -2.25 11.94
N LEU A 508 -0.56 -2.75 12.36
CA LEU A 508 -0.46 -3.61 13.53
C LEU A 508 -0.70 -2.77 14.79
N GLY A 509 -1.96 -2.66 15.22
CA GLY A 509 -2.38 -2.00 16.45
C GLY A 509 -2.70 -2.99 17.56
N MET A 510 -2.39 -2.64 18.81
CA MET A 510 -2.77 -3.42 20.00
C MET A 510 -4.03 -2.81 20.65
N SER A 511 -5.04 -3.63 20.94
CA SER A 511 -6.06 -3.28 21.92
C SER A 511 -5.47 -3.42 23.34
N PRO A 512 -5.76 -2.51 24.29
CA PRO A 512 -5.23 -2.59 25.67
C PRO A 512 -5.64 -3.83 26.47
N LYS A 513 -6.59 -4.64 26.01
CA LYS A 513 -7.15 -5.75 26.80
C LYS A 513 -7.05 -7.14 26.17
N ASP A 514 -6.88 -7.26 24.86
CA ASP A 514 -6.81 -8.57 24.19
C ASP A 514 -5.79 -8.60 23.05
N TRP A 515 -5.04 -9.70 22.95
CA TRP A 515 -4.07 -9.99 21.88
C TRP A 515 -4.77 -10.36 20.58
N VAL A 516 -5.51 -9.42 19.99
CA VAL A 516 -6.15 -9.60 18.68
C VAL A 516 -5.38 -8.80 17.65
N THR A 517 -4.86 -9.47 16.62
CA THR A 517 -4.36 -8.83 15.40
C THR A 517 -5.57 -8.22 14.69
N VAL A 518 -5.81 -6.93 14.91
CA VAL A 518 -6.86 -6.20 14.18
C VAL A 518 -6.28 -5.88 12.79
N VAL A 519 -6.48 -6.80 11.84
CA VAL A 519 -6.17 -6.56 10.44
C VAL A 519 -7.41 -5.92 9.83
N THR A 520 -7.41 -4.60 9.66
CA THR A 520 -8.56 -3.90 9.11
C THR A 520 -8.11 -3.08 7.93
N GLY A 521 -8.39 -3.60 6.74
CA GLY A 521 -8.00 -3.00 5.48
C GLY A 521 -8.23 -3.91 4.30
N TRP A 522 -8.35 -3.28 3.13
CA TRP A 522 -8.37 -3.94 1.84
C TRP A 522 -6.94 -4.08 1.33
N LEU A 523 -6.55 -5.28 0.93
CA LEU A 523 -5.31 -5.51 0.19
C LEU A 523 -5.67 -5.63 -1.30
N ASP A 524 -5.33 -4.59 -2.04
CA ASP A 524 -5.59 -4.44 -3.46
C ASP A 524 -4.30 -4.55 -4.30
N GLY A 525 -4.46 -4.87 -5.57
CA GLY A 525 -3.42 -4.70 -6.59
C GLY A 525 -2.70 -5.98 -7.00
N ASP A 526 -2.85 -7.10 -6.30
CA ASP A 526 -2.30 -8.37 -6.78
C ASP A 526 -2.92 -8.76 -8.14
N TYR A 527 -2.10 -9.17 -9.11
CA TYR A 527 -2.61 -9.66 -10.39
C TYR A 527 -1.70 -10.71 -11.04
N VAL A 528 -2.27 -11.46 -11.99
CA VAL A 528 -1.56 -12.31 -12.96
C VAL A 528 -2.07 -11.96 -14.36
N GLY A 529 -1.17 -11.73 -15.30
CA GLY A 529 -1.53 -11.41 -16.69
C GLY A 529 -0.84 -12.34 -17.68
N TRP A 530 -1.51 -12.65 -18.80
CA TRP A 530 -0.89 -13.38 -19.91
C TRP A 530 -1.60 -13.17 -21.25
N GLU A 531 -0.91 -13.55 -22.33
CA GLU A 531 -1.48 -13.63 -23.68
C GLU A 531 -1.82 -15.09 -24.01
N THR A 532 -3.03 -15.34 -24.52
CA THR A 532 -3.44 -16.67 -24.97
C THR A 532 -2.87 -17.01 -26.36
N ALA A 533 -2.90 -18.28 -26.74
CA ALA A 533 -2.51 -18.70 -28.10
C ALA A 533 -3.37 -18.06 -29.22
N ALA A 534 -4.61 -17.65 -28.90
CA ALA A 534 -5.50 -16.89 -29.78
C ALA A 534 -5.21 -15.36 -29.78
N GLY A 535 -4.19 -14.93 -29.05
CA GLY A 535 -3.77 -13.54 -28.89
C GLY A 535 -4.68 -12.71 -27.98
N ASN A 536 -5.60 -13.32 -27.23
CA ASN A 536 -6.42 -12.61 -26.25
C ASN A 536 -5.58 -12.30 -25.01
N ILE A 537 -5.90 -11.24 -24.30
CA ILE A 537 -5.22 -10.89 -23.05
C ILE A 537 -6.10 -11.37 -21.90
N VAL A 538 -5.52 -12.09 -20.93
CA VAL A 538 -6.23 -12.45 -19.70
C VAL A 538 -5.52 -11.79 -18.52
N ILE A 539 -6.31 -11.17 -17.65
CA ILE A 539 -5.83 -10.54 -16.41
C ILE A 539 -6.70 -11.04 -15.26
N GLU A 540 -6.08 -11.65 -14.27
CA GLU A 540 -6.72 -11.99 -13.01
C GLU A 540 -6.29 -10.97 -11.97
N CYS A 541 -7.23 -10.18 -11.44
CA CYS A 541 -6.99 -9.21 -10.37
C CYS A 541 -7.53 -9.77 -9.06
N TYR A 542 -6.78 -9.59 -7.98
CA TYR A 542 -7.09 -10.15 -6.65
C TYR A 542 -7.24 -9.04 -5.61
N ARG A 543 -8.22 -9.23 -4.73
CA ARG A 543 -8.55 -8.32 -3.63
C ARG A 543 -8.85 -9.12 -2.37
N TYR A 544 -8.39 -8.63 -1.22
CA TYR A 544 -8.61 -9.29 0.06
C TYR A 544 -9.14 -8.28 1.08
N ASP A 545 -10.28 -8.57 1.69
CA ASP A 545 -10.77 -7.87 2.88
C ASP A 545 -10.22 -8.64 4.08
N LEU A 546 -9.25 -8.02 4.75
CA LEU A 546 -8.56 -8.65 5.86
C LEU A 546 -9.40 -8.61 7.15
N GLN A 547 -10.37 -7.71 7.23
CA GLN A 547 -11.29 -7.59 8.36
C GLN A 547 -12.40 -8.63 8.29
N ALA A 548 -13.06 -8.71 7.13
CA ALA A 548 -14.08 -9.73 6.88
C ALA A 548 -13.47 -11.12 6.65
N ARG A 549 -12.15 -11.19 6.39
CA ARG A 549 -11.41 -12.40 5.97
C ARG A 549 -11.98 -13.00 4.69
N GLU A 550 -12.43 -12.12 3.79
CA GLU A 550 -13.05 -12.43 2.50
C GLU A 550 -12.12 -12.06 1.34
N GLY A 551 -12.22 -12.81 0.25
CA GLY A 551 -11.39 -12.58 -0.94
C GLY A 551 -12.24 -12.48 -2.20
N TRP A 552 -11.83 -11.62 -3.12
CA TRP A 552 -12.37 -11.57 -4.47
C TRP A 552 -11.28 -11.73 -5.52
N ARG A 553 -11.63 -12.40 -6.61
CA ARG A 553 -10.83 -12.46 -7.83
C ARG A 553 -11.69 -12.07 -9.01
N VAL A 554 -11.24 -11.09 -9.79
CA VAL A 554 -11.88 -10.67 -11.03
C VAL A 554 -11.01 -11.14 -12.19
N VAL A 555 -11.57 -11.99 -13.06
CA VAL A 555 -10.90 -12.46 -14.28
C VAL A 555 -11.43 -11.64 -15.45
N LEU A 556 -10.53 -10.99 -16.17
CA LEU A 556 -10.81 -10.18 -17.35
C LEU A 556 -10.21 -10.87 -18.57
N GLN A 557 -11.04 -11.29 -19.50
CA GLN A 557 -10.61 -11.82 -20.79
C GLN A 557 -10.90 -10.79 -21.88
N VAL A 558 -9.84 -10.14 -22.35
CA VAL A 558 -9.88 -9.08 -23.36
C VAL A 558 -9.65 -9.67 -24.74
N SER A 559 -10.62 -9.46 -25.62
CA SER A 559 -10.57 -9.84 -27.04
C SER A 559 -10.97 -8.65 -27.92
N ARG A 560 -10.65 -8.72 -29.21
CA ARG A 560 -11.11 -7.72 -30.20
C ARG A 560 -11.84 -8.42 -31.34
N PRO A 561 -13.14 -8.72 -31.17
CA PRO A 561 -13.98 -9.10 -32.30
C PRO A 561 -14.24 -7.87 -33.17
N HIS A 562 -13.77 -7.91 -34.42
CA HIS A 562 -13.93 -6.80 -35.39
C HIS A 562 -13.34 -5.46 -34.88
N GLU A 563 -14.15 -4.40 -34.83
CA GLU A 563 -13.74 -3.04 -34.45
C GLU A 563 -14.01 -2.69 -32.97
N HIS A 564 -14.53 -3.63 -32.18
CA HIS A 564 -14.86 -3.42 -30.77
C HIS A 564 -13.89 -4.16 -29.86
N LEU A 565 -13.62 -3.60 -28.68
CA LEU A 565 -12.93 -4.33 -27.62
C LEU A 565 -14.00 -5.02 -26.77
N ALA A 566 -13.94 -6.35 -26.67
CA ALA A 566 -14.84 -7.12 -25.82
C ALA A 566 -14.07 -7.64 -24.60
N VAL A 567 -14.63 -7.47 -23.42
CA VAL A 567 -14.06 -7.92 -22.15
C VAL A 567 -15.07 -8.82 -21.46
N ASP A 568 -14.80 -10.12 -21.45
CA ASP A 568 -15.56 -11.07 -20.63
C ASP A 568 -15.01 -11.02 -19.21
N ILE A 569 -15.89 -10.85 -18.24
CA ILE A 569 -15.55 -10.65 -16.83
C ILE A 569 -16.19 -11.77 -16.01
N GLN A 570 -15.40 -12.40 -15.15
CA GLN A 570 -15.90 -13.33 -14.14
C GLN A 570 -15.47 -12.88 -12.75
N ILE A 571 -16.41 -12.85 -11.82
CA ILE A 571 -16.18 -12.42 -10.45
C ILE A 571 -16.30 -13.63 -9.54
N HIS A 572 -15.22 -13.93 -8.85
CA HIS A 572 -15.11 -15.04 -7.93
C HIS A 572 -15.05 -14.52 -6.50
N HIS A 573 -15.78 -15.18 -5.62
CA HIS A 573 -15.70 -14.96 -4.18
C HIS A 573 -15.07 -16.18 -3.52
N LEU A 574 -14.10 -15.94 -2.64
CA LEU A 574 -13.41 -17.00 -1.93
C LEU A 574 -14.33 -17.60 -0.87
N THR A 575 -14.60 -18.90 -0.96
CA THR A 575 -15.42 -19.61 0.04
C THR A 575 -14.56 -20.03 1.25
N ALA A 576 -13.24 -20.12 1.07
CA ALA A 576 -12.30 -20.36 2.15
C ALA A 576 -12.02 -19.08 2.94
N SER A 577 -11.87 -19.22 4.27
CA SER A 577 -11.43 -18.10 5.10
C SER A 577 -9.96 -17.78 4.81
N ILE A 578 -9.67 -16.49 4.71
CA ILE A 578 -8.31 -15.99 4.52
C ILE A 578 -7.48 -16.21 5.80
N PRO A 579 -6.21 -16.67 5.68
CA PRO A 579 -5.27 -16.75 6.80
C PRO A 579 -4.93 -15.39 7.41
N GLU A 580 -4.74 -15.33 8.73
CA GLU A 580 -4.50 -14.07 9.46
C GLU A 580 -3.20 -13.36 9.04
N ASP A 581 -2.22 -14.12 8.57
CA ASP A 581 -0.91 -13.65 8.13
C ASP A 581 -0.83 -13.39 6.62
N VAL A 582 -1.95 -13.48 5.87
CA VAL A 582 -1.96 -13.31 4.39
C VAL A 582 -1.34 -11.98 3.94
N SER A 583 -1.44 -10.95 4.79
CA SER A 583 -0.87 -9.62 4.57
C SER A 583 0.67 -9.60 4.57
N CYS A 584 1.28 -10.59 5.24
CA CYS A 584 2.73 -10.77 5.31
C CYS A 584 3.26 -11.56 4.10
N TRP A 585 2.39 -12.18 3.32
CA TRP A 585 2.78 -12.97 2.16
C TRP A 585 3.20 -12.06 0.99
N ASN A 586 3.89 -12.64 0.00
CA ASN A 586 4.09 -11.98 -1.29
C ASN A 586 2.92 -12.28 -2.24
N ALA A 587 2.84 -11.56 -3.37
CA ALA A 587 1.75 -11.74 -4.34
C ALA A 587 1.68 -13.19 -4.85
N ALA A 588 2.83 -13.83 -5.14
CA ALA A 588 2.88 -15.21 -5.61
C ALA A 588 2.27 -16.21 -4.61
N ALA A 589 2.53 -16.06 -3.32
CA ALA A 589 1.96 -16.91 -2.28
C ALA A 589 0.44 -16.69 -2.13
N ARG A 590 -0.03 -15.44 -2.19
CA ARG A 590 -1.47 -15.14 -2.13
C ARG A 590 -2.24 -15.64 -3.35
N VAL A 591 -1.69 -15.44 -4.54
CA VAL A 591 -2.24 -16.00 -5.80
C VAL A 591 -2.24 -17.53 -5.76
N ARG A 592 -1.17 -18.15 -5.25
CA ARG A 592 -1.11 -19.63 -5.11
C ARG A 592 -2.21 -20.14 -4.19
N PHE A 593 -2.48 -19.45 -3.09
CA PHE A 593 -3.58 -19.81 -2.19
C PHE A 593 -4.92 -19.82 -2.92
N TRP A 594 -5.22 -18.79 -3.72
CA TRP A 594 -6.41 -18.75 -4.58
C TRP A 594 -6.52 -19.92 -5.56
N ARG A 595 -5.41 -20.36 -6.14
CA ARG A 595 -5.41 -21.50 -7.08
C ARG A 595 -5.80 -22.82 -6.42
N THR A 596 -5.59 -22.93 -5.11
CA THR A 596 -5.85 -24.16 -4.34
C THR A 596 -7.12 -24.09 -3.49
N ALA A 597 -7.64 -22.89 -3.23
CA ALA A 597 -8.77 -22.67 -2.37
C ALA A 597 -10.11 -22.76 -3.14
N PRO A 598 -11.18 -23.25 -2.50
CA PRO A 598 -12.52 -23.22 -3.09
C PRO A 598 -13.03 -21.78 -3.23
N PHE A 599 -13.73 -21.54 -4.34
CA PHE A 599 -14.37 -20.26 -4.64
C PHE A 599 -15.69 -20.48 -5.38
N ASP A 600 -16.59 -19.51 -5.26
CA ASP A 600 -17.86 -19.45 -5.96
C ASP A 600 -17.82 -18.38 -7.05
N VAL A 601 -18.52 -18.62 -8.17
CA VAL A 601 -18.77 -17.57 -9.17
C VAL A 601 -19.97 -16.77 -8.69
N VAL A 602 -19.75 -15.49 -8.37
CA VAL A 602 -20.77 -14.60 -7.78
C VAL A 602 -21.22 -13.49 -8.73
N GLY A 603 -20.59 -13.41 -9.90
CA GLY A 603 -20.96 -12.45 -10.93
C GLY A 603 -20.23 -12.70 -12.23
N ASP A 604 -20.80 -12.17 -13.29
CA ASP A 604 -20.32 -12.25 -14.65
C ASP A 604 -20.71 -10.96 -15.39
N ALA A 605 -19.90 -10.55 -16.36
CA ALA A 605 -20.24 -9.44 -17.23
C ALA A 605 -19.60 -9.60 -18.60
N ALA A 606 -20.26 -9.08 -19.63
CA ALA A 606 -19.68 -8.90 -20.95
C ALA A 606 -19.66 -7.41 -21.24
N ALA A 607 -18.48 -6.80 -21.16
CA ALA A 607 -18.31 -5.38 -21.44
C ALA A 607 -17.83 -5.19 -22.89
N VAL A 608 -18.57 -4.39 -23.65
CA VAL A 608 -18.25 -4.03 -25.03
C VAL A 608 -17.81 -2.58 -25.06
N TYR A 609 -16.70 -2.31 -25.72
CA TYR A 609 -16.19 -0.96 -25.91
C TYR A 609 -16.11 -0.59 -27.39
N ALA A 610 -16.58 0.61 -27.69
CA ALA A 610 -16.44 1.24 -28.99
C ALA A 610 -15.17 2.14 -29.02
N PRO A 611 -14.51 2.28 -30.18
CA PRO A 611 -13.47 3.28 -30.35
C PRO A 611 -14.00 4.68 -30.07
N MET A 612 -13.27 5.48 -29.29
CA MET A 612 -13.61 6.90 -29.10
C MET A 612 -13.41 7.63 -30.43
N ALA A 613 -14.41 8.40 -30.86
CA ALA A 613 -14.25 9.31 -31.99
C ALA A 613 -13.05 10.24 -31.73
N ALA A 614 -12.18 10.41 -32.74
CA ALA A 614 -11.09 11.36 -32.66
C ALA A 614 -11.69 12.76 -32.44
N THR A 615 -11.42 13.35 -31.28
CA THR A 615 -11.84 14.70 -30.91
C THR A 615 -10.74 15.70 -31.19
#